data_AF-A0A5N7K0T3-F1
#
_entry.id   AF-A0A5N7K0T3-F1
#
_cell.length_a   1.000
_cell.length_b   1.000
_cell.length_c   1.000
_cell.angle_alpha   90.00
_cell.angle_beta   90.00
_cell.angle_gamma   90.00
#
_symmetry.space_group_name_H-M   'P 1'
#
loop_
_entity.id
_entity.type
_entity.pdbx_description
1 polymer ?
#
loop_
_entity_poly.entity_id
_entity_poly.type
_entity_poly.pdbx_seq_one_letter_code
_entity_poly.pdbx_strand_id
1 'polypeptide(L)'
;ADRHRSYLYEPDSFRPLALLEGFGPSETKAFHYQLDHLGTPQELTAPDGEIVWSAHYRAYGQVARLDIEKVDNPLRFQGQYFDQESGLHYNRHRYYNPDSGRYLTPDPVKLAGGINAYQYVPNPTGWVDPLGLSSKPANCPSGACSAIVPGGGLRAHESAGGHLIERHVGRTREQLAERLRQEPHIPTASTFSDLATAESIISKVLAENQTKINNFLNSNDSQTVIIQTTQEPVGMSLKRGSQTTAPGKEIYLVIRKNQRMPDGYIIHTGYPNP
;
A
#
# COMPACT_ATOMS: atom_id res chain seq x y z
N ALA A 1 -22.83 -4.94 -27.20
CA ALA A 1 -21.47 -4.73 -26.67
C ALA A 1 -21.54 -3.59 -25.66
N ASP A 2 -22.41 -3.75 -24.66
CA ASP A 2 -23.09 -2.62 -23.99
C ASP A 2 -22.88 -2.63 -22.46
N ARG A 3 -21.92 -3.44 -21.99
CA ARG A 3 -21.47 -3.46 -20.59
C ARG A 3 -19.98 -3.19 -20.57
N HIS A 4 -19.61 -1.98 -20.12
CA HIS A 4 -18.24 -1.67 -19.78
C HIS A 4 -18.04 -1.97 -18.29
N ARG A 5 -16.99 -2.75 -18.01
CA ARG A 5 -16.54 -3.03 -16.65
C ARG A 5 -15.11 -2.56 -16.50
N SER A 6 -14.86 -1.79 -15.46
CA SER A 6 -13.52 -1.35 -15.07
C SER A 6 -13.27 -1.73 -13.62
N TYR A 7 -12.12 -2.32 -13.36
CA TYR A 7 -11.69 -2.68 -12.01
C TYR A 7 -10.69 -1.62 -11.52
N LEU A 8 -11.01 -0.99 -10.40
CA LEU A 8 -10.12 -0.09 -9.68
C LEU A 8 -9.39 -0.88 -8.60
N TYR A 9 -8.08 -0.70 -8.48
CA TYR A 9 -7.23 -1.38 -7.50
C TYR A 9 -6.65 -0.37 -6.50
N GLU A 10 -6.30 -0.85 -5.31
CA GLU A 10 -5.48 -0.08 -4.38
C GLU A 10 -4.14 0.35 -5.05
N PRO A 11 -3.59 1.52 -4.71
CA PRO A 11 -2.30 1.97 -5.26
C PRO A 11 -1.19 0.93 -5.06
N ASP A 12 -0.38 0.71 -6.11
CA ASP A 12 0.75 -0.22 -6.13
C ASP A 12 0.41 -1.67 -5.72
N SER A 13 -0.85 -2.07 -5.90
CA SER A 13 -1.40 -3.34 -5.42
C SER A 13 -2.30 -4.00 -6.46
N PHE A 14 -2.61 -5.29 -6.24
CA PHE A 14 -3.57 -6.06 -7.03
C PHE A 14 -4.85 -6.36 -6.23
N ARG A 15 -5.02 -5.68 -5.10
CA ARG A 15 -6.22 -5.74 -4.25
C ARG A 15 -7.32 -4.88 -4.90
N PRO A 16 -8.45 -5.46 -5.32
CA PRO A 16 -9.50 -4.70 -5.99
C PRO A 16 -10.25 -3.84 -4.97
N LEU A 17 -10.42 -2.57 -5.30
CA LEU A 17 -11.08 -1.57 -4.48
C LEU A 17 -12.55 -1.39 -4.91
N ALA A 18 -12.77 -1.21 -6.21
CA ALA A 18 -14.10 -0.99 -6.76
C ALA A 18 -14.27 -1.61 -8.15
N LEU A 19 -15.49 -2.06 -8.44
CA LEU A 19 -15.95 -2.39 -9.79
C LEU A 19 -16.83 -1.25 -10.28
N LEU A 20 -16.47 -0.67 -11.41
CA LEU A 20 -17.28 0.31 -12.13
C LEU A 20 -17.99 -0.41 -13.27
N GLU A 21 -19.32 -0.37 -13.29
CA GLU A 21 -20.12 -0.96 -14.36
C GLU A 21 -21.08 0.08 -14.95
N GLY A 22 -21.10 0.20 -16.28
CA GLY A 22 -21.95 1.15 -17.01
C GLY A 22 -21.17 1.95 -18.06
N PHE A 23 -21.86 2.78 -18.84
CA PHE A 23 -21.25 3.58 -19.91
C PHE A 23 -21.43 5.08 -19.66
N GLY A 24 -20.32 5.82 -19.63
CA GLY A 24 -20.33 7.26 -19.43
C GLY A 24 -20.55 7.71 -17.97
N PRO A 25 -20.42 9.02 -17.68
CA PRO A 25 -20.37 9.53 -16.30
C PRO A 25 -21.67 9.36 -15.50
N SER A 26 -22.82 9.36 -16.17
CA SER A 26 -24.14 9.33 -15.54
C SER A 26 -24.68 7.92 -15.29
N GLU A 27 -24.25 6.93 -16.07
CA GLU A 27 -24.77 5.57 -15.98
C GLU A 27 -23.79 4.60 -15.32
N THR A 28 -22.58 5.07 -14.97
CA THR A 28 -21.58 4.27 -14.25
C THR A 28 -21.98 4.12 -12.78
N LYS A 29 -22.13 2.87 -12.33
CA LYS A 29 -22.34 2.50 -10.94
C LYS A 29 -21.06 1.95 -10.33
N ALA A 30 -20.75 2.39 -9.12
CA ALA A 30 -19.59 1.93 -8.37
C ALA A 30 -20.00 0.88 -7.33
N PHE A 31 -19.42 -0.30 -7.43
CA PHE A 31 -19.55 -1.37 -6.47
C PHE A 31 -18.26 -1.50 -5.67
N HIS A 32 -18.34 -1.68 -4.36
CA HIS A 32 -17.18 -1.67 -3.48
C HIS A 32 -16.86 -3.09 -3.01
N TYR A 33 -15.59 -3.48 -3.14
CA TYR A 33 -15.13 -4.80 -2.73
C TYR A 33 -14.84 -4.85 -1.24
N GLN A 34 -15.26 -5.94 -0.59
CA GLN A 34 -14.80 -6.31 0.75
C GLN A 34 -13.86 -7.50 0.62
N LEU A 35 -12.65 -7.33 1.13
CA LEU A 35 -11.56 -8.28 0.93
C LEU A 35 -11.19 -8.99 2.23
N ASP A 36 -10.61 -10.19 2.10
CA ASP A 36 -9.90 -10.82 3.20
C ASP A 36 -8.50 -10.19 3.44
N HIS A 37 -7.75 -10.76 4.37
CA HIS A 37 -6.38 -10.32 4.68
C HIS A 37 -5.42 -10.49 3.49
N LEU A 38 -5.68 -11.43 2.57
CA LEU A 38 -4.91 -11.65 1.35
C LEU A 38 -5.31 -10.72 0.20
N GLY A 39 -6.44 -10.01 0.31
CA GLY A 39 -6.96 -9.19 -0.78
C GLY A 39 -7.90 -9.96 -1.72
N THR A 40 -8.39 -11.12 -1.30
CA THR A 40 -9.38 -11.91 -2.03
C THR A 40 -10.75 -11.29 -1.82
N PRO A 41 -11.53 -11.00 -2.87
CA PRO A 41 -12.92 -10.58 -2.75
C PRO A 41 -13.74 -11.59 -1.97
N GLN A 42 -14.35 -11.18 -0.85
CA GLN A 42 -15.35 -11.96 -0.10
C GLN A 42 -16.75 -11.47 -0.42
N GLU A 43 -16.93 -10.15 -0.56
CA GLU A 43 -18.22 -9.53 -0.84
C GLU A 43 -18.08 -8.35 -1.80
N LEU A 44 -19.18 -7.99 -2.46
CA LEU A 44 -19.33 -6.81 -3.29
C LEU A 44 -20.62 -6.08 -2.90
N THR A 45 -20.49 -4.80 -2.58
CA THR A 45 -21.60 -3.96 -2.11
C THR A 45 -21.95 -2.89 -3.14
N ALA A 46 -23.25 -2.72 -3.42
CA ALA A 46 -23.77 -1.65 -4.26
C ALA A 46 -23.75 -0.28 -3.53
N PRO A 47 -23.93 0.85 -4.24
CA PRO A 47 -23.92 2.20 -3.64
C PRO A 47 -24.95 2.41 -2.52
N ASP A 48 -26.03 1.64 -2.52
CA ASP A 48 -27.10 1.68 -1.51
C ASP A 48 -26.83 0.79 -0.28
N GLY A 49 -25.67 0.12 -0.25
CA GLY A 49 -25.28 -0.78 0.83
C GLY A 49 -25.76 -2.23 0.65
N GLU A 50 -26.45 -2.56 -0.44
CA GLU A 50 -26.88 -3.94 -0.69
C GLU A 50 -25.68 -4.84 -1.08
N ILE A 51 -25.57 -6.01 -0.45
CA ILE A 51 -24.62 -7.03 -0.91
C ILE A 51 -25.17 -7.66 -2.20
N VAL A 52 -24.43 -7.47 -3.28
CA VAL A 52 -24.78 -7.96 -4.63
C VAL A 52 -23.98 -9.17 -5.07
N TRP A 53 -22.89 -9.49 -4.38
CA TRP A 53 -22.12 -10.70 -4.57
C TRP A 53 -21.42 -11.10 -3.27
N SER A 54 -21.37 -12.39 -2.94
CA SER A 54 -20.69 -12.90 -1.75
C SER A 54 -20.27 -14.36 -1.94
N ALA A 55 -19.00 -14.67 -1.62
CA ALA A 55 -18.44 -16.01 -1.77
C ALA A 55 -17.52 -16.39 -0.61
N HIS A 56 -17.52 -17.68 -0.28
CA HIS A 56 -16.60 -18.29 0.67
C HIS A 56 -15.61 -19.19 -0.05
N TYR A 57 -14.35 -19.14 0.39
CA TYR A 57 -13.24 -19.82 -0.27
C TYR A 57 -12.64 -20.93 0.58
N ARG A 58 -12.12 -21.96 -0.09
CA ARG A 58 -11.15 -22.90 0.50
C ARG A 58 -9.78 -22.24 0.56
N ALA A 59 -8.86 -22.85 1.31
CA ALA A 59 -7.50 -22.34 1.50
C ALA A 59 -6.74 -22.06 0.20
N TYR A 60 -7.03 -22.79 -0.88
CA TYR A 60 -6.37 -22.64 -2.19
C TYR A 60 -7.20 -21.83 -3.20
N GLY A 61 -8.18 -21.04 -2.75
CA GLY A 61 -8.89 -20.08 -3.59
C GLY A 61 -10.02 -20.69 -4.44
N GLN A 62 -10.33 -21.97 -4.25
CA GLN A 62 -11.56 -22.56 -4.77
C GLN A 62 -12.76 -21.94 -4.05
N VAL A 63 -13.77 -21.48 -4.80
CA VAL A 63 -15.05 -21.05 -4.23
C VAL A 63 -15.74 -22.29 -3.64
N ALA A 64 -15.86 -22.34 -2.32
CA ALA A 64 -16.54 -23.41 -1.60
C ALA A 64 -18.06 -23.22 -1.64
N ARG A 65 -18.50 -21.96 -1.54
CA ARG A 65 -19.90 -21.58 -1.53
C ARG A 65 -20.06 -20.17 -2.10
N LEU A 66 -21.09 -20.00 -2.92
CA LEU A 66 -21.50 -18.70 -3.45
C LEU A 66 -22.85 -18.37 -2.81
N ASP A 67 -22.87 -17.39 -1.93
CA ASP A 67 -24.05 -17.03 -1.13
C ASP A 67 -24.97 -16.06 -1.88
N ILE A 68 -24.37 -15.10 -2.61
CA ILE A 68 -25.10 -14.10 -3.40
C ILE A 68 -24.40 -13.94 -4.75
N GLU A 69 -25.18 -13.90 -5.83
CA GLU A 69 -24.68 -13.71 -7.21
C GLU A 69 -25.67 -12.87 -8.03
N LYS A 70 -25.92 -11.62 -7.62
CA LYS A 70 -26.69 -10.66 -8.43
C LYS A 70 -25.84 -10.02 -9.51
N VAL A 71 -24.55 -9.86 -9.23
CA VAL A 71 -23.53 -9.37 -10.15
C VAL A 71 -22.45 -10.43 -10.28
N ASP A 72 -22.10 -10.77 -11.52
CA ASP A 72 -20.96 -11.64 -11.79
C ASP A 72 -19.64 -10.96 -11.41
N ASN A 73 -18.82 -11.68 -10.63
CA ASN A 73 -17.49 -11.25 -10.21
C ASN A 73 -16.44 -12.33 -10.53
N PRO A 74 -15.63 -12.14 -11.58
CA PRO A 74 -14.61 -13.10 -11.98
C PRO A 74 -13.30 -12.96 -11.20
N LEU A 75 -13.10 -11.92 -10.38
CA LEU A 75 -11.86 -11.75 -9.63
C LEU A 75 -11.70 -12.84 -8.56
N ARG A 76 -10.47 -13.35 -8.38
CA ARG A 76 -10.11 -14.38 -7.40
C ARG A 76 -8.96 -13.86 -6.51
N PHE A 77 -7.97 -14.70 -6.19
CA PHE A 77 -6.75 -14.21 -5.54
C PHE A 77 -6.11 -13.07 -6.34
N GLN A 78 -5.28 -12.26 -5.69
CA GLN A 78 -4.59 -11.14 -6.33
C GLN A 78 -3.96 -11.57 -7.68
N GLY A 79 -4.30 -10.87 -8.76
CA GLY A 79 -3.83 -11.14 -10.13
C GLY A 79 -4.62 -12.21 -10.91
N GLN A 80 -5.53 -12.94 -10.25
CA GLN A 80 -6.27 -14.04 -10.85
C GLN A 80 -7.66 -13.61 -11.35
N TYR A 81 -8.00 -14.09 -12.54
CA TYR A 81 -9.30 -13.95 -13.18
C TYR A 81 -9.89 -15.34 -13.45
N PHE A 82 -11.12 -15.56 -13.02
CA PHE A 82 -11.84 -16.81 -13.25
C PHE A 82 -12.26 -16.92 -14.72
N ASP A 83 -11.76 -17.94 -15.38
CA ASP A 83 -12.17 -18.31 -16.73
C ASP A 83 -13.28 -19.36 -16.64
N GLN A 84 -14.50 -18.95 -16.98
CA GLN A 84 -15.69 -19.79 -16.88
C GLN A 84 -15.65 -20.98 -17.84
N GLU A 85 -14.97 -20.87 -18.99
CA GLU A 85 -14.93 -21.95 -19.99
C GLU A 85 -14.08 -23.12 -19.50
N SER A 86 -12.94 -22.84 -18.87
CA SER A 86 -12.03 -23.86 -18.37
C SER A 86 -12.24 -24.23 -16.89
N GLY A 87 -12.92 -23.37 -16.13
CA GLY A 87 -12.99 -23.47 -14.67
C GLY A 87 -11.67 -23.14 -13.95
N LEU A 88 -10.66 -22.68 -14.70
CA LEU A 88 -9.34 -22.33 -14.19
C LEU A 88 -9.26 -20.85 -13.85
N HIS A 89 -8.23 -20.49 -13.11
CA HIS A 89 -7.92 -19.10 -12.82
C HIS A 89 -6.77 -18.65 -13.71
N TYR A 90 -7.05 -17.76 -14.66
CA TYR A 90 -6.02 -17.12 -15.45
C TYR A 90 -5.25 -16.12 -14.56
N ASN A 91 -3.96 -16.38 -14.35
CA ASN A 91 -3.07 -15.55 -13.55
C ASN A 91 -1.96 -14.97 -14.43
N ARG A 92 -2.37 -14.17 -15.42
CA ARG A 92 -1.51 -13.44 -16.37
C ARG A 92 -0.55 -14.36 -17.16
N HIS A 93 0.54 -14.80 -16.55
CA HIS A 93 1.54 -15.65 -17.21
C HIS A 93 1.23 -17.15 -17.13
N ARG A 94 0.32 -17.57 -16.23
CA ARG A 94 0.02 -18.98 -15.99
C ARG A 94 -1.46 -19.22 -15.70
N TYR A 95 -1.95 -20.42 -16.00
CA TYR A 95 -3.25 -20.90 -15.54
C TYR A 95 -3.09 -21.66 -14.22
N TYR A 96 -3.84 -21.23 -13.20
CA TYR A 96 -3.90 -21.82 -11.88
C TYR A 96 -5.13 -22.71 -11.76
N ASN A 97 -4.94 -23.92 -11.24
CA ASN A 97 -6.02 -24.85 -10.94
C ASN A 97 -6.30 -24.80 -9.42
N PRO A 98 -7.47 -24.28 -9.00
CA PRO A 98 -7.80 -24.13 -7.59
C PRO A 98 -8.12 -25.47 -6.89
N ASP A 99 -8.51 -26.51 -7.62
CA ASP A 99 -8.79 -27.85 -7.06
C ASP A 99 -7.50 -28.54 -6.58
N SER A 100 -6.44 -28.42 -7.36
CA SER A 100 -5.14 -29.04 -7.11
C SER A 100 -4.11 -28.11 -6.45
N GLY A 101 -4.46 -26.82 -6.31
CA GLY A 101 -3.64 -25.81 -5.63
C GLY A 101 -2.33 -25.46 -6.34
N ARG A 102 -2.27 -25.57 -7.68
CA ARG A 102 -1.03 -25.43 -8.46
C ARG A 102 -1.24 -24.85 -9.86
N TYR A 103 -0.15 -24.43 -10.50
CA TYR A 103 -0.16 -24.04 -11.90
C TYR A 103 -0.16 -25.26 -12.83
N LEU A 104 -0.71 -25.09 -14.02
CA LEU A 104 -0.73 -26.12 -15.06
C LEU A 104 0.56 -26.18 -15.89
N THR A 105 1.26 -25.05 -16.00
CA THR A 105 2.51 -24.94 -16.74
C THR A 105 3.70 -24.73 -15.80
N PRO A 106 4.90 -25.25 -16.14
CA PRO A 106 6.12 -24.90 -15.45
C PRO A 106 6.35 -23.39 -15.46
N ASP A 107 7.01 -22.90 -14.41
CA ASP A 107 7.36 -21.50 -14.28
C ASP A 107 8.21 -21.00 -15.47
N PRO A 108 7.76 -19.95 -16.21
CA PRO A 108 8.53 -19.35 -17.29
C PRO A 108 9.91 -18.85 -16.86
N VAL A 109 10.08 -18.43 -15.60
CA VAL A 109 11.39 -18.00 -15.06
C VAL A 109 12.24 -19.16 -14.54
N LYS A 110 11.80 -20.41 -14.75
CA LYS A 110 12.51 -21.64 -14.43
C LYS A 110 12.89 -21.68 -12.94
N LEU A 111 14.14 -22.04 -12.63
CA LEU A 111 14.64 -22.18 -11.26
C LEU A 111 14.62 -20.87 -10.45
N ALA A 112 14.49 -19.70 -11.09
CA ALA A 112 14.35 -18.43 -10.38
C ALA A 112 12.99 -18.32 -9.65
N GLY A 113 11.96 -19.03 -10.13
CA GLY A 113 10.66 -19.14 -9.46
C GLY A 113 10.63 -20.16 -8.31
N GLY A 114 11.74 -20.88 -8.10
CA GLY A 114 11.88 -21.91 -7.08
C GLY A 114 12.12 -23.31 -7.65
N ILE A 115 12.30 -24.27 -6.74
CA ILE A 115 12.62 -25.66 -7.09
C ILE A 115 11.37 -26.37 -7.67
N ASN A 116 10.18 -26.01 -7.21
CA ASN A 116 8.91 -26.58 -7.70
C ASN A 116 8.30 -25.67 -8.77
N ALA A 117 8.52 -26.02 -10.04
CA ALA A 117 8.07 -25.22 -11.18
C ALA A 117 6.55 -25.06 -11.31
N TYR A 118 5.74 -25.87 -10.62
CA TYR A 118 4.28 -25.82 -10.69
C TYR A 118 3.65 -25.18 -9.44
N GLN A 119 4.46 -24.81 -8.44
CA GLN A 119 3.95 -24.28 -7.18
C GLN A 119 3.29 -22.91 -7.36
N TYR A 120 2.15 -22.70 -6.70
CA TYR A 120 1.54 -21.37 -6.58
C TYR A 120 2.33 -20.49 -5.60
N VAL A 121 2.27 -20.83 -4.32
CA VAL A 121 3.00 -20.16 -3.24
C VAL A 121 3.38 -21.18 -2.15
N PRO A 122 4.33 -20.84 -1.26
CA PRO A 122 4.67 -21.68 -0.11
C PRO A 122 3.52 -21.89 0.87
N ASN A 123 2.76 -20.83 1.17
CA ASN A 123 1.59 -20.89 2.04
C ASN A 123 0.48 -19.96 1.52
N PRO A 124 -0.64 -20.50 0.98
CA PRO A 124 -1.70 -19.70 0.38
C PRO A 124 -2.49 -18.87 1.41
N THR A 125 -2.31 -19.08 2.72
CA THR A 125 -2.97 -18.27 3.75
C THR A 125 -2.20 -17.01 4.13
N GLY A 126 -0.99 -16.80 3.59
CA GLY A 126 -0.18 -15.61 3.89
C GLY A 126 0.70 -15.13 2.74
N TRP A 127 0.61 -15.76 1.57
CA TRP A 127 1.41 -15.45 0.39
C TRP A 127 0.51 -15.40 -0.84
N VAL A 128 0.90 -14.55 -1.80
CA VAL A 128 0.21 -14.37 -3.08
C VAL A 128 1.23 -14.33 -4.21
N ASP A 129 0.82 -14.69 -5.43
CA ASP A 129 1.61 -14.49 -6.66
C ASP A 129 0.78 -13.70 -7.68
N PRO A 130 0.79 -12.34 -7.63
CA PRO A 130 -0.07 -11.51 -8.49
C PRO A 130 0.32 -11.48 -9.96
N LEU A 131 1.54 -11.95 -10.28
CA LEU A 131 2.02 -12.00 -11.66
C LEU A 131 1.95 -13.40 -12.23
N GLY A 132 1.86 -14.43 -11.39
CA GLY A 132 2.08 -15.80 -11.83
C GLY A 132 3.54 -16.06 -12.16
N LEU A 133 4.48 -15.44 -11.45
CA LEU A 133 5.94 -15.59 -11.67
C LEU A 133 6.75 -15.57 -10.36
N SER A 134 6.24 -14.97 -9.30
CA SER A 134 7.00 -14.80 -8.06
C SER A 134 6.07 -14.68 -6.86
N SER A 135 6.23 -15.61 -5.91
CA SER A 135 5.51 -15.53 -4.64
C SER A 135 6.03 -14.38 -3.78
N LYS A 136 5.12 -13.58 -3.24
CA LYS A 136 5.41 -12.56 -2.23
C LYS A 136 4.52 -12.78 -1.01
N PRO A 137 4.97 -12.42 0.21
CA PRO A 137 4.08 -12.35 1.35
C PRO A 137 2.89 -11.46 0.98
N ALA A 138 1.67 -11.90 1.31
CA ALA A 138 0.54 -11.03 1.22
C ALA A 138 0.82 -9.86 2.16
N ASN A 139 0.84 -8.64 1.63
CA ASN A 139 0.76 -7.46 2.47
C ASN A 139 -0.63 -7.51 3.12
N CYS A 140 -0.75 -8.22 4.24
CA CYS A 140 -1.74 -7.85 5.23
C CYS A 140 -1.50 -6.35 5.47
N PRO A 141 -2.54 -5.49 5.48
CA PRO A 141 -2.42 -4.20 6.13
C PRO A 141 -2.16 -4.46 7.62
N SER A 142 -0.91 -4.79 7.96
CA SER A 142 -0.44 -4.90 9.33
C SER A 142 -0.18 -3.47 9.79
N GLY A 143 -1.25 -2.79 10.18
CA GLY A 143 -1.22 -1.41 10.64
C GLY A 143 -2.60 -0.79 10.61
N ALA A 144 -2.81 0.23 11.45
CA ALA A 144 -3.95 1.12 11.31
C ALA A 144 -4.01 1.66 9.86
N CYS A 145 -5.21 1.89 9.32
CA CYS A 145 -5.38 2.40 7.96
C CYS A 145 -4.46 3.59 7.69
N SER A 146 -3.67 3.46 6.62
CA SER A 146 -2.94 4.52 5.95
C SER A 146 -3.81 5.75 5.63
N ALA A 147 -3.72 6.88 6.34
CA ALA A 147 -4.19 8.13 5.75
C ALA A 147 -3.24 8.50 4.61
N ILE A 148 -3.68 8.32 3.36
CA ILE A 148 -2.84 8.60 2.18
C ILE A 148 -2.45 10.08 2.21
N VAL A 149 -1.17 10.33 2.39
CA VAL A 149 -0.61 11.68 2.29
C VAL A 149 -0.90 12.25 0.90
N PRO A 150 -1.29 13.53 0.78
CA PRO A 150 -1.53 14.17 -0.51
C PRO A 150 -0.35 13.94 -1.48
N GLY A 151 -0.69 13.75 -2.76
CA GLY A 151 0.31 13.48 -3.80
C GLY A 151 0.73 12.03 -3.94
N GLY A 152 -0.04 11.08 -3.39
CA GLY A 152 0.13 9.64 -3.63
C GLY A 152 0.79 8.84 -2.51
N GLY A 153 0.77 9.35 -1.27
CA GLY A 153 1.37 8.70 -0.11
C GLY A 153 2.89 8.93 -0.01
N LEU A 154 3.50 8.56 1.12
CA LEU A 154 4.93 8.84 1.33
C LEU A 154 5.83 8.13 0.31
N ARG A 155 5.40 6.97 -0.22
CA ARG A 155 6.13 6.22 -1.26
C ARG A 155 6.22 6.96 -2.59
N ALA A 156 5.17 7.69 -2.99
CA ALA A 156 5.22 8.53 -4.18
C ALA A 156 6.24 9.66 -4.01
N HIS A 157 6.27 10.28 -2.83
CA HIS A 157 7.25 11.31 -2.49
C HIS A 157 8.69 10.77 -2.46
N GLU A 158 8.92 9.55 -1.98
CA GLU A 158 10.24 8.90 -2.07
C GLU A 158 10.68 8.64 -3.51
N SER A 159 9.76 8.10 -4.32
CA SER A 159 10.02 7.86 -5.74
C SER A 159 10.33 9.16 -6.50
N ALA A 160 9.81 10.28 -6.02
CA ALA A 160 10.06 11.62 -6.56
C ALA A 160 11.31 12.32 -5.96
N GLY A 161 12.11 11.64 -5.13
CA GLY A 161 13.37 12.15 -4.57
C GLY A 161 13.33 12.54 -3.08
N GLY A 162 12.26 12.18 -2.36
CA GLY A 162 12.21 12.18 -0.90
C GLY A 162 12.94 10.98 -0.30
N HIS A 163 13.15 10.99 1.02
CA HIS A 163 13.82 9.90 1.73
C HIS A 163 13.29 9.73 3.17
N LEU A 164 12.02 10.09 3.40
CA LEU A 164 11.41 10.06 4.73
C LEU A 164 11.27 8.61 5.25
N ILE A 165 10.72 7.70 4.44
CA ILE A 165 10.49 6.30 4.86
C ILE A 165 11.84 5.62 5.06
N GLU A 166 12.72 5.74 4.06
CA GLU A 166 14.06 5.17 4.08
C GLU A 166 14.81 5.64 5.33
N ARG A 167 14.84 6.92 5.66
CA ARG A 167 15.71 7.39 6.75
C ARG A 167 15.06 7.38 8.13
N HIS A 168 13.73 7.41 8.21
CA HIS A 168 13.04 7.80 9.44
C HIS A 168 11.79 6.98 9.77
N VAL A 169 11.53 5.83 9.14
CA VAL A 169 10.36 5.00 9.48
C VAL A 169 10.79 3.60 9.93
N GLY A 170 10.25 3.14 11.06
CA GLY A 170 10.42 1.76 11.55
C GLY A 170 11.86 1.34 11.86
N ARG A 171 12.74 2.29 12.21
CA ARG A 171 14.15 1.99 12.50
C ARG A 171 14.32 1.44 13.91
N THR A 172 15.16 0.42 14.06
CA THR A 172 15.52 -0.07 15.39
C THR A 172 16.52 0.87 16.05
N ARG A 173 16.64 0.78 17.37
CA ARG A 173 17.64 1.54 18.13
C ARG A 173 19.06 1.28 17.61
N GLU A 174 19.37 0.04 17.26
CA GLU A 174 20.68 -0.37 16.72
C GLU A 174 20.94 0.30 15.37
N GLN A 175 19.93 0.39 14.51
CA GLN A 175 20.02 1.09 13.22
C GLN A 175 20.21 2.61 13.41
N LEU A 176 19.54 3.22 14.39
CA LEU A 176 19.75 4.65 14.72
C LEU A 176 21.17 4.89 15.25
N ALA A 177 21.67 4.01 16.12
CA ALA A 177 23.04 4.09 16.64
C ALA A 177 24.07 3.92 15.52
N GLU A 178 23.83 2.98 14.60
CA GLU A 178 24.70 2.79 13.42
C GLU A 178 24.72 4.02 12.54
N ARG A 179 23.56 4.63 12.27
CA ARG A 179 23.48 5.88 11.50
C ARG A 179 24.29 6.99 12.15
N LEU A 180 24.21 7.15 13.47
CA LEU A 180 25.04 8.13 14.18
C LEU A 180 26.54 7.82 14.05
N ARG A 181 26.96 6.55 13.99
CA ARG A 181 28.37 6.19 13.74
C ARG A 181 28.80 6.54 12.31
N GLN A 182 27.97 6.23 11.31
CA GLN A 182 28.27 6.41 9.89
C GLN A 182 28.19 7.87 9.42
N GLU A 183 27.32 8.67 10.05
CA GLU A 183 27.13 10.08 9.75
C GLU A 183 27.60 10.94 10.95
N PRO A 184 28.90 11.30 11.04
CA PRO A 184 29.44 12.03 12.20
C PRO A 184 28.83 13.43 12.39
N HIS A 185 28.29 14.00 11.32
CA HIS A 185 27.76 15.36 11.26
C HIS A 185 26.35 15.50 11.86
N ILE A 186 25.61 14.40 12.05
CA ILE A 186 24.27 14.47 12.67
C ILE A 186 24.35 14.31 14.20
N PRO A 187 23.75 15.20 14.99
CA PRO A 187 23.76 15.08 16.46
C PRO A 187 22.75 14.06 16.99
N THR A 188 21.71 13.77 16.20
CA THR A 188 20.54 12.99 16.60
C THR A 188 20.02 12.19 15.41
N ALA A 189 19.57 10.96 15.65
CA ALA A 189 18.88 10.13 14.67
C ALA A 189 17.52 9.72 15.24
N SER A 190 16.48 9.84 14.43
CA SER A 190 15.09 9.62 14.89
C SER A 190 14.29 8.80 13.89
N THR A 191 13.23 8.18 14.40
CA THR A 191 12.31 7.35 13.61
C THR A 191 10.88 7.46 14.13
N PHE A 192 9.92 7.47 13.20
CA PHE A 192 8.53 7.11 13.46
C PHE A 192 8.44 5.63 13.86
N SER A 193 7.38 5.29 14.61
CA SER A 193 7.11 3.90 15.02
C SER A 193 6.93 2.97 13.82
N ASP A 194 6.15 3.41 12.84
CA ASP A 194 5.75 2.64 11.66
C ASP A 194 5.27 3.58 10.54
N LEU A 195 5.05 3.02 9.35
CA LEU A 195 4.64 3.80 8.17
C LEU A 195 3.26 4.43 8.31
N ALA A 196 2.30 3.73 8.92
CA ALA A 196 0.95 4.25 9.06
C ALA A 196 0.90 5.46 10.01
N THR A 197 1.65 5.39 11.11
CA THR A 197 1.84 6.51 12.03
C THR A 197 2.52 7.69 11.32
N ALA A 198 3.58 7.43 10.54
CA ALA A 198 4.25 8.47 9.78
C ALA A 198 3.30 9.16 8.79
N GLU A 199 2.57 8.39 7.98
CA GLU A 199 1.63 8.93 6.99
C GLU A 199 0.48 9.71 7.64
N SER A 200 -0.12 9.18 8.71
CA SER A 200 -1.17 9.87 9.47
C SER A 200 -0.70 11.21 10.02
N ILE A 201 0.46 11.23 10.67
CA ILE A 201 1.01 12.45 11.27
C ILE A 201 1.41 13.46 10.19
N ILE A 202 2.09 13.04 9.13
CA ILE A 202 2.49 13.95 8.06
C ILE A 202 1.26 14.51 7.33
N SER A 203 0.23 13.69 7.08
CA SER A 203 -1.03 14.17 6.50
C SER A 203 -1.67 15.24 7.39
N LYS A 204 -1.69 15.03 8.70
CA LYS A 204 -2.21 16.01 9.66
C LYS A 204 -1.40 17.31 9.65
N VAL A 205 -0.06 17.21 9.67
CA VAL A 205 0.84 18.36 9.63
C VAL A 205 0.61 19.19 8.38
N LEU A 206 0.48 18.54 7.22
CA LEU A 206 0.21 19.24 5.97
C LEU A 206 -1.18 19.91 5.99
N ALA A 207 -2.21 19.22 6.47
CA ALA A 207 -3.57 19.75 6.55
C ALA A 207 -3.67 21.00 7.45
N GLU A 208 -2.95 21.03 8.57
CA GLU A 208 -2.96 22.15 9.50
C GLU A 208 -2.07 23.33 9.05
N ASN A 209 -1.17 23.12 8.08
CA ASN A 209 -0.21 24.13 7.62
C ASN A 209 -0.44 24.60 6.17
N GLN A 210 -1.64 24.43 5.62
CA GLN A 210 -1.96 24.77 4.22
C GLN A 210 -1.61 26.23 3.85
N THR A 211 -1.88 27.20 4.73
CA THR A 211 -1.53 28.61 4.48
C THR A 211 -0.03 28.80 4.30
N LYS A 212 0.79 28.14 5.14
CA LYS A 212 2.26 28.21 5.05
C LYS A 212 2.76 27.55 3.77
N ILE A 213 2.17 26.42 3.39
CA ILE A 213 2.50 25.70 2.15
C ILE A 213 2.17 26.56 0.92
N ASN A 214 0.99 27.16 0.88
CA ASN A 214 0.58 28.02 -0.23
C ASN A 214 1.50 29.25 -0.37
N ASN A 215 1.85 29.89 0.75
CA ASN A 215 2.81 30.99 0.74
C ASN A 215 4.19 30.55 0.23
N PHE A 216 4.65 29.37 0.65
CA PHE A 216 5.90 28.77 0.16
C PHE A 216 5.84 28.49 -1.35
N LEU A 217 4.76 27.88 -1.85
CA LEU A 217 4.58 27.58 -3.27
C LEU A 217 4.64 28.84 -4.14
N ASN A 218 4.16 29.97 -3.63
CA ASN A 218 4.20 31.28 -4.29
C ASN A 218 5.51 32.08 -4.08
N SER A 219 6.41 31.61 -3.21
CA SER A 219 7.70 32.27 -2.94
C SER A 219 8.80 31.91 -3.95
N ASN A 220 9.99 32.49 -3.83
CA ASN A 220 11.17 32.06 -4.59
C ASN A 220 11.98 30.96 -3.89
N ASP A 221 11.56 30.52 -2.71
CA ASP A 221 12.29 29.52 -1.94
C ASP A 221 12.17 28.12 -2.57
N SER A 222 13.26 27.36 -2.56
CA SER A 222 13.27 25.99 -3.10
C SER A 222 12.75 24.96 -2.09
N GLN A 223 12.81 25.27 -0.80
CA GLN A 223 12.38 24.41 0.29
C GLN A 223 11.81 25.20 1.47
N THR A 224 10.93 24.58 2.25
CA THR A 224 10.47 25.13 3.54
C THR A 224 10.43 24.04 4.61
N VAL A 225 10.51 24.46 5.87
CA VAL A 225 10.45 23.58 7.04
C VAL A 225 9.18 23.89 7.83
N ILE A 226 8.39 22.86 8.09
CA ILE A 226 7.21 22.91 8.94
C ILE A 226 7.59 22.19 10.24
N ILE A 227 7.39 22.88 11.36
CA ILE A 227 7.64 22.34 12.69
C ILE A 227 6.30 22.29 13.40
N GLN A 228 5.95 21.13 13.94
CA GLN A 228 4.70 20.94 14.64
C GLN A 228 4.84 20.02 15.84
N THR A 229 4.33 20.45 16.99
CA THR A 229 4.29 19.67 18.21
C THR A 229 3.06 18.76 18.25
N THR A 230 3.24 17.50 18.63
CA THR A 230 2.18 16.51 18.82
C THR A 230 1.86 16.35 20.31
N GLN A 231 0.60 16.00 20.63
CA GLN A 231 0.18 15.76 22.02
C GLN A 231 0.86 14.51 22.59
N GLU A 232 0.90 13.44 21.79
CA GLU A 232 1.55 12.18 22.13
C GLU A 232 2.85 11.99 21.34
N PRO A 233 3.82 11.22 21.88
CA PRO A 233 5.00 10.83 21.14
C PRO A 233 4.65 9.99 19.91
N VAL A 234 5.20 10.34 18.75
CA VAL A 234 4.92 9.66 17.47
C VAL A 234 6.11 8.84 16.96
N GLY A 235 7.12 8.69 17.81
CA GLY A 235 8.35 7.98 17.50
C GLY A 235 9.39 8.14 18.59
N MET A 236 10.62 7.75 18.25
CA MET A 236 11.75 7.78 19.15
C MET A 236 12.95 8.45 18.50
N SER A 237 13.80 9.02 19.34
CA SER A 237 15.00 9.74 18.95
C SER A 237 16.18 9.32 19.80
N LEU A 238 17.34 9.14 19.17
CA LEU A 238 18.59 8.78 19.82
C LEU A 238 19.59 9.92 19.59
N LYS A 239 20.04 10.52 20.70
CA LYS A 239 21.11 11.52 20.70
C LYS A 239 22.47 10.84 20.71
N ARG A 240 23.45 11.41 20.00
CA ARG A 240 24.84 10.94 20.01
C ARG A 240 25.39 10.88 21.43
N GLY A 241 25.98 9.73 21.77
CA GLY A 241 26.54 9.45 23.10
C GLY A 241 25.51 9.06 24.17
N SER A 242 24.21 9.11 23.86
CA SER A 242 23.17 8.65 24.78
C SER A 242 23.01 7.12 24.73
N GLN A 243 22.79 6.52 25.89
CA GLN A 243 22.38 5.12 26.00
C GLN A 243 20.86 4.96 26.08
N THR A 244 20.07 6.03 26.05
CA THR A 244 18.61 5.98 26.08
C THR A 244 18.00 6.78 24.95
N THR A 245 16.83 6.34 24.51
CA THR A 245 16.05 7.02 23.47
C THR A 245 15.04 7.94 24.12
N ALA A 246 14.83 9.12 23.53
CA ALA A 246 13.84 10.07 23.95
C ALA A 246 12.56 9.94 23.08
N PRO A 247 11.37 10.14 23.66
CA PRO A 247 10.13 10.23 22.88
C PRO A 247 10.16 11.45 21.98
N GLY A 248 9.83 11.29 20.70
CA GLY A 248 9.79 12.40 19.75
C GLY A 248 8.41 13.06 19.71
N LYS A 249 8.31 14.32 20.15
CA LYS A 249 7.06 15.09 20.25
C LYS A 249 6.98 16.26 19.26
N GLU A 250 8.09 16.67 18.67
CA GLU A 250 8.09 17.67 17.61
C GLU A 250 8.35 17.02 16.25
N ILE A 251 7.62 17.41 15.22
CA ILE A 251 7.80 16.93 13.86
C ILE A 251 8.46 18.02 13.04
N TYR A 252 9.63 17.70 12.48
CA TYR A 252 10.31 18.51 11.49
C TYR A 252 9.99 17.91 10.13
N LEU A 253 9.25 18.65 9.31
CA LEU A 253 8.87 18.25 7.96
C LEU A 253 9.50 19.21 6.96
N VAL A 254 10.30 18.69 6.04
CA VAL A 254 10.95 19.47 4.98
C VAL A 254 10.28 19.14 3.65
N ILE A 255 9.69 20.16 3.03
CA ILE A 255 9.09 20.05 1.69
C ILE A 255 9.90 20.86 0.68
N ARG A 256 9.97 20.36 -0.55
CA ARG A 256 10.68 20.99 -1.68
C ARG A 256 9.77 21.15 -2.86
N LYS A 257 9.91 22.24 -3.62
CA LYS A 257 9.12 22.42 -4.85
C LYS A 257 9.46 21.34 -5.86
N ASN A 258 8.43 20.78 -6.48
CA ASN A 258 8.58 19.81 -7.55
C ASN A 258 7.37 19.88 -8.47
N GLN A 259 7.56 20.40 -9.67
CA GLN A 259 6.50 20.57 -10.67
C GLN A 259 5.96 19.25 -11.23
N ARG A 260 6.64 18.13 -10.99
CA ARG A 260 6.17 16.80 -11.42
C ARG A 260 5.12 16.21 -10.47
N MET A 261 5.04 16.74 -9.24
CA MET A 261 4.05 16.30 -8.26
C MET A 261 2.75 17.06 -8.46
N PRO A 262 1.58 16.42 -8.28
CA PRO A 262 0.28 17.06 -8.45
C PRO A 262 0.09 18.25 -7.51
N ASP A 263 0.67 18.20 -6.30
CA ASP A 263 0.57 19.27 -5.30
C ASP A 263 1.66 20.34 -5.47
N GLY A 264 2.55 20.20 -6.46
CA GLY A 264 3.65 21.15 -6.72
C GLY A 264 4.84 21.05 -5.76
N TYR A 265 4.82 20.10 -4.82
CA TYR A 265 5.93 19.82 -3.90
C TYR A 265 6.15 18.33 -3.68
N ILE A 266 7.37 17.98 -3.25
CA ILE A 266 7.70 16.70 -2.63
C ILE A 266 7.94 16.86 -1.14
N ILE A 267 7.61 15.83 -0.38
CA ILE A 267 8.08 15.64 0.99
C ILE A 267 9.51 15.10 0.90
N HIS A 268 10.48 15.99 1.12
CA HIS A 268 11.89 15.62 0.98
C HIS A 268 12.34 14.75 2.14
N THR A 269 12.00 15.14 3.37
CA THR A 269 12.23 14.35 4.57
C THR A 269 11.31 14.80 5.70
N GLY A 270 11.13 13.96 6.71
CA GLY A 270 10.40 14.29 7.92
C GLY A 270 10.83 13.39 9.06
N TYR A 271 10.96 13.94 10.26
CA TYR A 271 11.40 13.15 11.40
C TYR A 271 10.90 13.72 12.73
N PRO A 272 10.68 12.85 13.73
CA PRO A 272 10.36 13.28 15.07
C PRO A 272 11.63 13.77 15.80
N ASN A 273 11.46 14.75 16.67
CA ASN A 273 12.51 15.36 17.48
C ASN A 273 12.04 15.37 18.96
N PRO A 274 12.95 15.17 19.94
CA PRO A 274 12.61 15.18 21.36
C PRO A 274 11.99 16.49 21.83
#